data_AF-A0A554VB51-F1
#
_entry.id   AF-A0A554VB51-F1
#
_cell.length_a   1.000
_cell.length_b   1.000
_cell.length_c   1.000
_cell.angle_alpha   90.00
_cell.angle_beta   90.00
_cell.angle_gamma   90.00
#
_symmetry.space_group_name_H-M   'P 1'
#
loop_
_entity.id
_entity.type
_entity.pdbx_description
1 polymer ?
#
loop_
_entity_poly.entity_id
_entity_poly.type
_entity_poly.pdbx_seq_one_letter_code
_entity_poly.pdbx_strand_id
1 'polypeptide(L)'
;MHMVVNSELGKMNMDMYKDFGDVSELGDVLRDLKIAMTMSGKELGENNAQTPAGMTISEDDGTRVKYNFKNNKFSRITEIIDAEKVKKNVDSLEQMRMFLASSKYKLKYSFPRKIIKMSSDKATFSLDAKSFTLEVGFIEFMENPKILDVEVELEK
;
A
#
# COMPACT_ATOMS: atom_id res chain seq x y z
N MET A 1 -15.71 1.30 -7.00
CA MET A 1 -14.64 0.34 -7.37
C MET A 1 -14.80 0.00 -8.84
N HIS A 2 -13.71 0.01 -9.60
CA HIS A 2 -13.67 -0.36 -11.01
C HIS A 2 -12.50 -1.33 -11.20
N MET A 3 -12.68 -2.43 -11.94
CA MET A 3 -11.65 -3.45 -12.14
C MET A 3 -11.57 -3.83 -13.61
N VAL A 4 -10.34 -3.84 -14.15
CA VAL A 4 -10.05 -4.20 -15.54
C VAL A 4 -8.99 -5.29 -15.54
N VAL A 5 -9.35 -6.47 -16.07
CA VAL A 5 -8.44 -7.62 -16.22
C VAL A 5 -8.06 -7.75 -17.68
N ASN A 6 -6.77 -7.76 -17.98
CA ASN A 6 -6.21 -8.11 -19.28
C ASN A 6 -5.47 -9.45 -19.13
N SER A 7 -6.14 -10.53 -19.52
CA SER A 7 -5.62 -11.90 -19.38
C SER A 7 -4.42 -12.19 -20.30
N GLU A 8 -4.35 -11.54 -21.46
CA GLU A 8 -3.24 -11.72 -22.41
C GLU A 8 -1.92 -11.14 -21.87
N LEU A 9 -2.00 -10.00 -21.18
CA LEU A 9 -0.85 -9.34 -20.55
C LEU A 9 -0.63 -9.75 -19.10
N GLY A 10 -1.51 -10.59 -18.54
CA GLY A 10 -1.49 -10.96 -17.12
C GLY A 10 -1.65 -9.76 -16.18
N LYS A 11 -2.38 -8.72 -16.59
CA LYS A 11 -2.54 -7.48 -15.81
C LYS A 11 -3.93 -7.38 -15.19
N MET A 12 -3.98 -7.04 -13.91
CA MET A 12 -5.22 -6.69 -13.22
C MET A 12 -5.08 -5.27 -12.67
N ASN A 13 -5.86 -4.34 -13.21
CA ASN A 13 -5.96 -2.97 -12.72
C ASN A 13 -7.23 -2.82 -11.90
N MET A 14 -7.16 -2.04 -10.83
CA MET A 14 -8.29 -1.78 -9.98
C MET A 14 -8.23 -0.37 -9.43
N ASP A 15 -9.35 0.34 -9.54
CA ASP A 15 -9.54 1.70 -9.07
C ASP A 15 -10.56 1.72 -7.93
N MET A 16 -10.21 2.38 -6.83
CA MET A 16 -11.10 2.61 -5.69
C MET A 16 -11.19 4.12 -5.44
N TYR A 17 -12.42 4.60 -5.25
CA TYR A 17 -12.72 6.00 -4.97
C TYR A 17 -13.51 6.05 -3.67
N LYS A 18 -13.12 6.96 -2.79
CA LYS A 18 -13.78 7.24 -1.51
C LYS A 18 -13.74 8.75 -1.32
N ASP A 19 -14.89 9.37 -1.13
CA ASP A 19 -14.96 10.77 -0.71
C ASP A 19 -14.57 10.88 0.76
N PHE A 20 -13.81 11.91 1.10
CA PHE A 20 -13.38 12.19 2.47
C PHE A 20 -13.33 13.71 2.68
N GLY A 21 -13.73 14.17 3.86
CA GLY A 21 -13.56 15.57 4.25
C GLY A 21 -12.12 15.86 4.68
N ASP A 22 -11.56 14.95 5.46
CA ASP A 22 -10.18 14.96 5.92
C ASP A 22 -9.46 13.64 5.60
N VAL A 23 -8.18 13.71 5.25
CA VAL A 23 -7.38 12.53 4.86
C VAL A 23 -7.30 11.49 6.00
N SER A 24 -7.43 11.91 7.26
CA SER A 24 -7.48 10.99 8.41
C SER A 24 -8.68 10.04 8.40
N GLU A 25 -9.77 10.38 7.68
CA GLU A 25 -10.94 9.52 7.49
C GLU A 25 -10.67 8.31 6.58
N LEU A 26 -9.58 8.34 5.79
CA LEU A 26 -9.20 7.24 4.93
C LEU A 26 -8.87 5.97 5.74
N GLY A 27 -8.41 6.10 6.98
CA GLY A 27 -8.07 4.97 7.84
C GLY A 27 -7.02 4.06 7.19
N ASP A 28 -7.25 2.75 7.22
CA ASP A 28 -6.40 1.78 6.53
C ASP A 28 -7.01 1.37 5.18
N VAL A 29 -6.69 2.14 4.14
CA VAL A 29 -7.20 1.93 2.78
C VAL A 29 -6.87 0.54 2.24
N LEU A 30 -5.71 -0.02 2.61
CA LEU A 30 -5.33 -1.35 2.13
C LEU A 30 -6.22 -2.42 2.79
N ARG A 31 -6.49 -2.31 4.09
CA ARG A 31 -7.44 -3.18 4.78
C ARG A 31 -8.85 -3.06 4.19
N ASP A 32 -9.34 -1.85 3.97
CA ASP A 32 -10.66 -1.62 3.36
C ASP A 32 -10.74 -2.29 1.98
N LEU A 33 -9.66 -2.19 1.20
CA LEU A 33 -9.55 -2.82 -0.10
C LEU A 33 -9.60 -4.35 -0.02
N LYS A 34 -8.88 -4.96 0.93
CA LYS A 34 -8.91 -6.42 1.16
C LYS A 34 -10.32 -6.90 1.51
N ILE A 35 -10.98 -6.23 2.45
CA ILE A 35 -12.36 -6.55 2.84
C ILE A 35 -13.28 -6.47 1.62
N ALA A 36 -13.15 -5.42 0.81
CA ALA A 36 -13.94 -5.27 -0.41
C ALA A 36 -13.67 -6.40 -1.42
N MET A 37 -12.42 -6.85 -1.57
CA MET A 37 -12.10 -8.01 -2.41
C MET A 37 -12.77 -9.29 -1.90
N THR A 38 -12.66 -9.58 -0.60
CA THR A 38 -13.26 -10.78 0.02
C THR A 38 -14.79 -10.76 -0.08
N MET A 39 -15.43 -9.61 0.12
CA MET A 39 -16.88 -9.46 0.08
C MET A 39 -17.48 -9.46 -1.33
N SER A 40 -16.71 -9.10 -2.37
CA SER A 40 -17.20 -8.97 -3.75
C SER A 40 -17.56 -10.29 -4.43
N GLY A 41 -17.56 -11.42 -3.72
CA GLY A 41 -18.06 -12.70 -4.24
C GLY A 41 -17.20 -13.33 -5.33
N LYS A 42 -16.03 -12.76 -5.63
CA LYS A 42 -14.92 -13.58 -6.13
C LYS A 42 -14.45 -14.42 -4.96
N GLU A 43 -15.13 -15.54 -4.71
CA GLU A 43 -14.44 -16.74 -4.25
C GLU A 43 -13.33 -16.97 -5.28
N LEU A 44 -12.17 -16.37 -5.01
CA LEU A 44 -10.93 -16.81 -5.57
C LEU A 44 -10.82 -18.25 -5.06
N GLY A 45 -11.29 -19.21 -5.86
CA GLY A 45 -11.52 -20.60 -5.44
C GLY A 45 -10.33 -21.19 -4.69
N GLU A 46 -10.59 -22.22 -3.87
CA GLU A 46 -9.74 -22.82 -2.81
C GLU A 46 -8.22 -22.91 -3.08
N ASN A 47 -7.77 -22.88 -4.34
CA ASN A 47 -6.37 -22.85 -4.75
C ASN A 47 -5.69 -21.46 -4.72
N ASN A 48 -6.43 -20.37 -4.51
CA ASN A 48 -5.88 -18.99 -4.56
C ASN A 48 -5.30 -18.48 -3.24
N ALA A 49 -5.39 -19.26 -2.15
CA ALA A 49 -4.57 -19.05 -0.95
C ALA A 49 -3.05 -19.09 -1.27
N GLN A 50 -2.68 -19.58 -2.45
CA GLN A 50 -1.30 -19.61 -2.98
C GLN A 50 -0.97 -18.46 -3.96
N THR A 51 -1.87 -17.50 -4.19
CA THR A 51 -1.55 -16.31 -5.00
C THR A 51 -1.00 -15.17 -4.15
N PRO A 52 -0.05 -14.36 -4.66
CA PRO A 52 0.43 -13.16 -3.97
C PRO A 52 -0.69 -12.20 -3.53
N ALA A 53 -1.76 -12.13 -4.32
CA ALA A 53 -2.98 -11.41 -3.95
C ALA A 53 -3.69 -12.09 -2.77
N GLY A 54 -4.00 -13.39 -2.84
CA GLY A 54 -4.71 -14.11 -1.76
C GLY A 54 -4.02 -14.05 -0.39
N MET A 55 -2.68 -14.06 -0.33
CA MET A 55 -1.94 -13.96 0.94
C MET A 55 -1.70 -12.54 1.42
N THR A 56 -1.74 -11.55 0.54
CA THR A 56 -1.84 -10.15 0.95
C THR A 56 -3.28 -9.77 1.31
N ILE A 57 -4.25 -10.69 1.25
CA ILE A 57 -5.66 -10.48 1.62
C ILE A 57 -6.00 -11.16 2.97
N SER A 58 -5.02 -11.39 3.86
CA SER A 58 -5.33 -11.67 5.26
C SER A 58 -6.06 -10.48 5.90
N GLU A 59 -7.14 -10.76 6.65
CA GLU A 59 -8.01 -9.73 7.26
C GLU A 59 -7.29 -8.83 8.29
N ASP A 60 -6.14 -9.28 8.80
CA ASP A 60 -5.39 -8.60 9.85
C ASP A 60 -3.88 -8.86 9.73
N ASP A 61 -3.17 -7.90 9.14
CA ASP A 61 -1.72 -8.02 8.93
C ASP A 61 -0.90 -7.70 10.19
N GLY A 62 -1.56 -7.40 11.31
CA GLY A 62 -0.90 -6.90 12.51
C GLY A 62 -0.37 -5.47 12.36
N THR A 63 -0.78 -4.74 11.32
CA THR A 63 -0.42 -3.33 11.11
C THR A 63 -1.65 -2.46 10.86
N ARG A 64 -1.48 -1.16 11.07
CA ARG A 64 -2.47 -0.14 10.71
C ARG A 64 -1.78 1.09 10.16
N VAL A 65 -2.25 1.56 9.02
CA VAL A 65 -1.78 2.82 8.44
C VAL A 65 -2.65 3.98 8.91
N LYS A 66 -2.00 5.09 9.27
CA LYS A 66 -2.65 6.35 9.60
C LYS A 66 -2.17 7.43 8.64
N TYR A 67 -3.12 8.23 8.19
CA TYR A 67 -2.86 9.39 7.35
C TYR A 67 -3.22 10.67 8.09
N ASN A 68 -2.46 11.73 7.85
CA ASN A 68 -2.76 13.05 8.38
C ASN A 68 -2.36 14.11 7.34
N PHE A 69 -3.18 15.13 7.17
CA PHE A 69 -2.86 16.27 6.32
C PHE A 69 -3.31 17.57 6.95
N LYS A 70 -2.37 18.35 7.47
CA LYS A 70 -2.66 19.61 8.15
C LYS A 70 -1.56 20.63 7.91
N ASN A 71 -1.94 21.90 7.71
CA ASN A 71 -1.00 23.01 7.52
C ASN A 71 0.06 22.72 6.42
N ASN A 72 -0.38 22.20 5.28
CA ASN A 72 0.48 21.80 4.15
C ASN A 72 1.50 20.70 4.51
N LYS A 73 1.28 19.93 5.58
CA LYS A 73 2.09 18.78 5.95
C LYS A 73 1.26 17.51 5.86
N PHE A 74 1.75 16.56 5.07
CA PHE A 74 1.19 15.23 4.96
C PHE A 74 2.06 14.24 5.72
N SER A 75 1.44 13.27 6.39
CA SER A 75 2.13 12.09 6.88
C SER A 75 1.34 10.83 6.62
N ARG A 76 2.06 9.75 6.29
CA ARG A 76 1.61 8.37 6.28
C ARG A 76 2.49 7.61 7.25
N ILE A 77 1.91 7.09 8.32
CA ILE A 77 2.65 6.39 9.39
C ILE A 77 2.05 5.01 9.60
N THR A 78 2.91 4.01 9.74
CA THR A 78 2.53 2.61 9.96
C THR A 78 2.71 2.26 11.43
N GLU A 79 1.63 1.85 12.06
CA GLU A 79 1.59 1.34 13.42
C GLU A 79 1.60 -0.19 13.38
N ILE A 80 2.51 -0.81 14.14
CA ILE A 80 2.52 -2.27 14.34
C ILE A 80 1.63 -2.55 15.55
N ILE A 81 0.49 -3.18 15.30
CA ILE A 81 -0.49 -3.56 16.32
C ILE A 81 -0.11 -4.92 16.93
N ASP A 82 0.35 -5.84 16.10
CA ASP A 82 0.65 -7.22 16.50
C ASP A 82 1.90 -7.72 15.74
N ALA A 83 3.04 -7.66 16.41
CA ALA A 83 4.32 -8.05 15.82
C ALA A 83 4.41 -9.55 15.52
N GLU A 84 3.73 -10.40 16.30
CA GLU A 84 3.71 -11.85 16.06
C GLU A 84 2.94 -12.19 14.79
N LYS A 85 1.81 -11.50 14.54
CA LYS A 85 1.07 -11.61 13.28
C LYS A 85 1.88 -11.12 12.09
N VAL A 86 2.54 -9.96 12.19
CA VAL A 86 3.42 -9.47 11.13
C VAL A 86 4.47 -10.53 10.78
N LYS A 87 5.13 -11.08 11.79
CA LYS A 87 6.13 -12.14 11.60
C LYS A 87 5.53 -13.39 10.96
N LYS A 88 4.40 -13.88 11.45
CA LYS A 88 3.71 -15.05 10.90
C LYS A 88 3.33 -14.85 9.42
N ASN A 89 2.89 -13.65 9.05
CA ASN A 89 2.57 -13.33 7.66
C ASN A 89 3.83 -13.36 6.79
N VAL A 90 4.93 -12.79 7.25
CA VAL A 90 6.23 -12.87 6.54
C VAL A 90 6.70 -14.32 6.39
N ASP A 91 6.62 -15.11 7.48
CA ASP A 91 7.04 -16.51 7.48
C ASP A 91 6.17 -17.36 6.53
N SER A 92 4.86 -17.06 6.43
CA SER A 92 3.96 -17.76 5.50
C SER A 92 4.32 -17.55 4.02
N LEU A 93 5.02 -16.46 3.70
CA LEU A 93 5.46 -16.13 2.35
C LEU A 93 6.79 -16.79 1.98
N GLU A 94 7.45 -17.50 2.90
CA GLU A 94 8.78 -18.08 2.68
C GLU A 94 8.83 -18.99 1.45
N GLN A 95 7.79 -19.83 1.26
CA GLN A 95 7.69 -20.75 0.12
C GLN A 95 7.62 -20.02 -1.23
N MET A 96 7.19 -18.76 -1.25
CA MET A 96 7.08 -17.92 -2.45
C MET A 96 8.08 -16.77 -2.47
N ARG A 97 8.98 -16.70 -1.49
CA ARG A 97 9.99 -15.64 -1.36
C ARG A 97 10.80 -15.48 -2.65
N MET A 98 11.20 -16.57 -3.29
CA MET A 98 11.95 -16.52 -4.55
C MET A 98 11.16 -15.88 -5.70
N PHE A 99 9.85 -16.14 -5.78
CA PHE A 99 8.98 -15.54 -6.80
C PHE A 99 8.75 -14.05 -6.52
N LEU A 100 8.52 -13.72 -5.25
CA LEU A 100 8.23 -12.37 -4.78
C LEU A 100 9.46 -11.47 -4.63
N ALA A 101 10.67 -12.03 -4.60
CA ALA A 101 11.91 -11.27 -4.43
C ALA A 101 12.15 -10.24 -5.55
N SER A 102 11.65 -10.53 -6.76
CA SER A 102 11.71 -9.59 -7.89
C SER A 102 10.55 -8.58 -7.91
N SER A 103 9.53 -8.79 -7.07
CA SER A 103 8.36 -7.92 -6.99
C SER A 103 8.69 -6.64 -6.24
N LYS A 104 8.08 -5.54 -6.68
CA LYS A 104 8.26 -4.21 -6.09
C LYS A 104 6.92 -3.64 -5.67
N TYR A 105 6.93 -2.89 -4.59
CA TYR A 105 5.81 -2.08 -4.17
C TYR A 105 6.07 -0.62 -4.54
N LYS A 106 5.11 -0.01 -5.25
CA LYS A 106 5.21 1.37 -5.72
C LYS A 106 4.12 2.22 -5.08
N LEU A 107 4.54 3.18 -4.27
CA LEU A 107 3.67 4.14 -3.63
C LEU A 107 3.77 5.48 -4.37
N LYS A 108 2.67 5.93 -4.98
CA LYS A 108 2.60 7.20 -5.71
C LYS A 108 1.55 8.10 -5.07
N TYR A 109 1.96 9.29 -4.64
CA TYR A 109 1.04 10.33 -4.17
C TYR A 109 1.18 11.58 -5.02
N SER A 110 0.05 12.25 -5.22
CA SER A 110 -0.05 13.52 -5.93
C SER A 110 -0.75 14.53 -5.05
N PHE A 111 -0.15 15.71 -4.93
CA PHE A 111 -0.62 16.81 -4.10
C PHE A 111 -1.05 18.00 -4.96
N PRO A 112 -1.94 18.88 -4.45
CA PRO A 112 -2.34 20.09 -5.18
C PRO A 112 -1.20 21.10 -5.36
N ARG A 113 -0.20 21.06 -4.47
CA ARG A 113 0.93 22.00 -4.35
C ARG A 113 2.27 21.28 -4.44
N LYS A 114 3.34 22.02 -4.73
CA LYS A 114 4.69 21.45 -4.82
C LYS A 114 5.18 20.93 -3.47
N ILE A 115 5.90 19.83 -3.51
CA ILE A 115 6.61 19.26 -2.38
C ILE A 115 7.92 20.02 -2.22
N ILE A 116 8.18 20.51 -1.01
CA ILE A 116 9.41 21.24 -0.67
C ILE A 116 10.31 20.45 0.28
N LYS A 117 9.76 19.51 1.06
CA LYS A 117 10.53 18.57 1.88
C LYS A 117 9.88 17.20 1.91
N MET A 118 10.72 16.19 2.06
CA MET A 118 10.33 14.81 2.20
C MET A 118 11.27 14.08 3.16
N SER A 119 10.73 13.20 4.01
CA SER A 119 11.53 12.42 4.95
C SER A 119 12.27 11.23 4.31
N SER A 120 11.80 10.74 3.17
CA SER A 120 12.39 9.60 2.45
C SER A 120 13.34 10.08 1.34
N ASP A 121 14.56 9.56 1.36
CA ASP A 121 15.60 9.75 0.35
C ASP A 121 15.42 8.85 -0.88
N LYS A 122 14.65 7.76 -0.74
CA LYS A 122 14.33 6.82 -1.83
C LYS A 122 13.21 7.30 -2.76
N ALA A 123 12.61 8.45 -2.48
CA ALA A 123 11.50 8.99 -3.27
C ALA A 123 11.98 9.75 -4.52
N THR A 124 11.26 9.58 -5.63
CA THR A 124 11.48 10.31 -6.88
C THR A 124 10.32 11.27 -7.14
N PHE A 125 10.61 12.47 -7.63
CA PHE A 125 9.60 13.52 -7.85
C PHE A 125 9.16 13.61 -9.30
N SER A 126 7.91 14.01 -9.54
CA SER A 126 7.45 14.44 -10.86
C SER A 126 8.13 15.75 -11.29
N LEU A 127 8.11 16.04 -12.59
CA LEU A 127 8.71 17.27 -13.15
C LEU A 127 8.13 18.56 -12.55
N ASP A 128 6.85 18.56 -12.18
CA ASP A 128 6.18 19.68 -11.53
C ASP A 128 6.39 19.72 -10.01
N ALA A 129 7.12 18.75 -9.44
CA ALA A 129 7.34 18.53 -8.03
C ALA A 129 6.07 18.35 -7.18
N LYS A 130 4.91 18.06 -7.79
CA LYS A 130 3.64 17.86 -7.07
C LYS A 130 3.37 16.42 -6.69
N SER A 131 4.10 15.48 -7.26
CA SER A 131 3.95 14.07 -6.98
C SER A 131 5.28 13.46 -6.60
N PHE A 132 5.25 12.43 -5.76
CA PHE A 132 6.39 11.57 -5.53
C PHE A 132 6.03 10.12 -5.81
N THR A 133 7.05 9.32 -6.11
CA THR A 133 6.99 7.87 -6.20
C THR A 133 8.06 7.27 -5.30
N LEU A 134 7.65 6.45 -4.34
CA LEU A 134 8.52 5.63 -3.51
C LEU A 134 8.40 4.17 -3.99
N GLU A 135 9.52 3.60 -4.42
CA GLU A 135 9.60 2.23 -4.90
C GLU A 135 10.49 1.41 -3.95
N VAL A 136 9.95 0.33 -3.39
CA VAL A 136 10.66 -0.55 -2.45
C VAL A 136 10.49 -2.01 -2.87
N GLY A 137 11.37 -2.90 -2.40
CA GLY A 137 11.18 -4.34 -2.61
C GLY A 137 9.91 -4.82 -1.91
N PHE A 138 9.15 -5.73 -2.52
CA PHE A 138 7.94 -6.25 -1.90
C PHE A 138 8.24 -7.01 -0.60
N ILE A 139 9.27 -7.86 -0.61
CA ILE A 139 9.73 -8.58 0.59
C ILE A 139 10.28 -7.60 1.65
N GLU A 140 11.04 -6.58 1.23
CA GLU A 140 11.57 -5.53 2.12
C GLU A 140 10.42 -4.81 2.84
N PHE A 141 9.34 -4.50 2.13
CA PHE A 141 8.12 -3.93 2.71
C PHE A 141 7.41 -4.88 3.68
N MET A 142 7.27 -6.16 3.33
CA MET A 142 6.60 -7.12 4.22
C MET A 142 7.37 -7.33 5.53
N GLU A 143 8.71 -7.37 5.47
CA GLU A 143 9.58 -7.51 6.65
C GLU A 143 9.63 -6.22 7.48
N ASN A 144 9.58 -5.05 6.83
CA ASN A 144 9.58 -3.75 7.48
C ASN A 144 8.50 -2.83 6.91
N PRO A 145 7.24 -2.92 7.41
CA PRO A 145 6.12 -2.13 6.90
C PRO A 145 6.33 -0.61 7.00
N LYS A 146 7.16 -0.17 7.96
CA LYS A 146 7.49 1.24 8.20
C LYS A 146 8.37 1.85 7.11
N ILE A 147 8.92 1.06 6.19
CA ILE A 147 9.71 1.60 5.08
C ILE A 147 8.90 2.53 4.16
N LEU A 148 7.57 2.38 4.18
CA LEU A 148 6.65 3.23 3.43
C LEU A 148 6.21 4.48 4.22
N ASP A 149 6.75 4.70 5.43
CA ASP A 149 6.40 5.86 6.24
C ASP A 149 7.06 7.11 5.67
N VAL A 150 6.26 8.14 5.48
CA VAL A 150 6.69 9.37 4.82
C VAL A 150 6.05 10.57 5.49
N GLU A 151 6.85 11.62 5.62
CA GLU A 151 6.41 12.96 5.93
C GLU A 151 6.75 13.87 4.76
N VAL A 152 5.81 14.72 4.38
CA VAL A 152 5.89 15.61 3.22
C VAL A 152 5.46 17.00 3.66
N GLU A 153 6.26 18.01 3.32
CA GLU A 153 5.91 19.42 3.47
C GLU A 153 5.69 20.02 2.08
N LEU A 154 4.55 20.69 1.91
CA LEU A 154 4.19 21.38 0.67
C LEU A 154 4.47 22.89 0.79
N GLU A 155 4.63 23.54 -0.35
CA GLU A 155 4.71 25.00 -0.42
C GLU A 155 3.45 25.67 0.16
N LYS A 156 3.64 26.89 0.68
CA LYS A 156 2.56 27.70 1.27
C LYS A 156 1.61 28.27 0.23
#